data_AF-A0A3Y9C7T7-F1
#
_entry.id   AF-A0A3Y9C7T7-F1
#
_cell.length_a   1.000
_cell.length_b   1.000
_cell.length_c   1.000
_cell.angle_alpha   90.00
_cell.angle_beta   90.00
_cell.angle_gamma   90.00
#
_symmetry.space_group_name_H-M   'P 1'
#
loop_
_entity.id
_entity.type
_entity.pdbx_description
1 polymer ?
#
loop_
_entity_poly.entity_id
_entity_poly.type
_entity_poly.pdbx_seq_one_letter_code
_entity_poly.pdbx_strand_id
1 'polypeptide(L)'
;EYLALYKTLLAELDLVIWVLRADERARAMDIATHRTLTEYGADPSRFLFVLSQADRVPPPPDATEPPGVITAGQQLSLAVLCAQAAGQFPSSFPVMAVSAHTGHNLP
;
A
#
# COMPACT_ATOMS: atom_id res chain seq x y z
N GLU A 1 -13.92 17.59 -2.09
CA GLU A 1 -15.10 16.86 -1.63
C GLU A 1 -14.73 15.72 -0.68
N TYR A 2 -13.99 14.70 -1.12
CA TYR A 2 -13.58 13.56 -0.28
C TYR A 2 -12.71 13.90 0.94
N LEU A 3 -11.79 14.88 0.83
CA LEU A 3 -10.95 15.30 1.97
C LEU A 3 -11.76 15.80 3.18
N ALA A 4 -12.87 16.51 2.93
CA ALA A 4 -13.73 16.99 4.01
C ALA A 4 -14.46 15.82 4.70
N LEU A 5 -14.91 14.83 3.91
CA LEU A 5 -15.49 13.60 4.43
C LEU A 5 -14.48 12.82 5.28
N TYR A 6 -13.26 12.62 4.79
CA TYR A 6 -12.21 11.94 5.55
C TYR A 6 -11.91 12.65 6.86
N LYS A 7 -11.84 13.99 6.86
CA LYS A 7 -11.64 14.77 8.08
C LYS A 7 -12.72 14.51 9.13
N THR A 8 -13.99 14.43 8.73
CA THR A 8 -15.08 14.13 9.67
C THR A 8 -14.99 12.71 10.20
N LEU A 9 -14.68 11.73 9.35
CA LEU A 9 -14.61 10.32 9.73
C LEU A 9 -13.40 9.98 10.62
N LEU A 10 -12.28 10.68 10.45
CA LEU A 10 -11.03 10.39 11.18
C LEU A 10 -11.19 10.41 12.71
N ALA A 11 -12.14 11.19 13.24
CA ALA A 11 -12.42 11.23 14.67
C ALA A 11 -13.04 9.94 15.22
N GLU A 12 -13.70 9.16 14.35
CA GLU A 12 -14.45 7.95 14.69
C GLU A 12 -13.69 6.67 14.36
N LEU A 13 -12.59 6.76 13.60
CA LEU A 13 -11.83 5.60 13.12
C LEU A 13 -10.66 5.26 14.05
N ASP A 14 -10.59 4.00 14.46
CA ASP A 14 -9.47 3.43 15.20
C ASP A 14 -8.33 2.96 14.28
N LEU A 15 -8.64 2.67 13.00
CA LEU A 15 -7.69 2.21 12.00
C LEU A 15 -8.12 2.66 10.59
N VAL A 16 -7.16 3.07 9.77
CA VAL A 16 -7.32 3.39 8.35
C VAL A 16 -6.44 2.45 7.53
N ILE A 17 -7.06 1.67 6.64
CA ILE A 17 -6.32 0.85 5.67
C ILE A 17 -6.14 1.68 4.40
N TRP A 18 -4.90 2.04 4.10
CA TRP A 18 -4.54 2.80 2.91
C TRP A 18 -3.99 1.88 1.82
N VAL A 19 -4.72 1.77 0.72
CA VAL A 19 -4.33 0.91 -0.40
C VAL A 19 -3.54 1.72 -1.41
N LEU A 20 -2.28 1.36 -1.58
CA LEU A 20 -1.36 1.91 -2.57
C LEU A 20 -1.19 0.91 -3.71
N ARG A 21 -0.99 1.36 -4.94
CA ARG A 21 -0.70 0.44 -6.05
C ARG A 21 0.78 0.08 -6.12
N ALA A 22 1.13 -1.20 -6.22
CA ALA A 22 2.53 -1.62 -6.29
C ALA A 22 3.21 -1.20 -7.62
N ASP A 23 2.44 -1.04 -8.71
CA ASP A 23 2.94 -0.60 -10.01
C ASP A 23 3.17 0.93 -10.12
N GLU A 24 2.63 1.71 -9.18
CA GLU A 24 2.80 3.16 -9.12
C GLU A 24 3.88 3.57 -8.10
N ARG A 25 5.06 3.93 -8.60
CA ARG A 25 6.23 4.24 -7.75
C ARG A 25 6.26 5.66 -7.20
N ALA A 26 5.62 6.62 -7.88
CA ALA A 26 5.69 8.03 -7.49
C ALA A 26 4.83 8.35 -6.26
N ARG A 27 3.66 7.69 -6.12
CA ARG A 27 2.73 7.82 -4.98
C ARG A 27 2.42 9.28 -4.59
N ALA A 28 2.53 10.20 -5.53
CA ALA A 28 2.56 11.64 -5.22
C ALA A 28 1.23 12.12 -4.64
N MET A 29 0.12 11.64 -5.20
CA MET A 29 -1.22 11.95 -4.71
C MET A 29 -1.47 11.36 -3.32
N ASP A 30 -1.04 10.12 -3.08
CA ASP A 30 -1.16 9.46 -1.77
C ASP A 30 -0.36 10.21 -0.70
N ILE A 31 0.89 10.58 -0.99
CA ILE A 31 1.75 11.33 -0.07
C ILE A 31 1.11 12.68 0.28
N ALA A 32 0.63 13.41 -0.73
CA ALA A 32 -0.01 14.70 -0.52
C ALA A 32 -1.28 14.57 0.34
N THR A 33 -2.13 13.59 0.03
CA THR A 33 -3.39 13.35 0.76
C THR A 33 -3.11 12.91 2.20
N HIS A 34 -2.17 11.98 2.41
CA HIS A 34 -1.78 11.52 3.74
C HIS A 34 -1.27 12.68 4.59
N ARG A 35 -0.38 13.50 4.03
CA ARG A 35 0.15 14.69 4.71
C ARG A 35 -0.96 15.66 5.11
N THR A 36 -1.90 15.95 4.21
CA THR A 36 -3.06 16.80 4.52
C THR A 36 -3.92 16.23 5.66
N LEU A 37 -4.13 14.92 5.71
CA LEU A 37 -4.89 14.29 6.79
C LEU A 37 -4.14 14.35 8.13
N THR A 38 -2.82 14.15 8.13
CA THR A 38 -1.98 14.36 9.32
C THR A 38 -2.02 15.81 9.81
N GLU A 39 -1.99 16.79 8.90
CA GLU A 39 -2.13 18.22 9.21
C GLU A 39 -3.53 18.55 9.78
N TYR A 40 -4.56 17.75 9.49
CA TYR A 40 -5.88 17.83 10.13
C TYR A 40 -5.97 17.13 11.50
N GLY A 41 -4.86 16.58 12.00
CA GLY A 41 -4.79 15.92 13.30
C GLY A 41 -5.01 14.41 13.26
N ALA A 42 -4.96 13.78 12.09
CA ALA A 42 -4.98 12.33 12.01
C ALA A 42 -3.74 11.74 12.70
N ASP A 43 -3.94 10.73 13.55
CA ASP A 43 -2.88 10.02 14.23
C ASP A 43 -2.16 9.05 13.26
N PRO A 44 -0.87 9.26 12.94
CA PRO A 44 -0.13 8.40 12.02
C PRO A 44 -0.08 6.93 12.45
N SER A 45 -0.19 6.64 13.76
CA SER A 45 -0.18 5.27 14.28
C SER A 45 -1.40 4.46 13.88
N ARG A 46 -2.47 5.12 13.40
CA ARG A 46 -3.72 4.49 12.95
C ARG A 46 -3.72 4.14 11.46
N PHE A 47 -2.65 4.42 10.72
CA PHE A 47 -2.60 4.13 9.29
C PHE A 47 -1.85 2.83 9.01
N LEU A 48 -2.51 1.88 8.37
CA LEU A 48 -1.92 0.66 7.82
C LEU A 48 -1.83 0.80 6.30
N PHE A 49 -0.62 0.76 5.74
CA PHE A 49 -0.41 0.85 4.30
C PHE A 49 -0.27 -0.53 3.66
N VAL A 50 -0.97 -0.73 2.55
CA VAL A 50 -1.00 -1.99 1.81
C VAL A 50 -0.65 -1.73 0.34
N LEU A 51 0.36 -2.42 -0.19
CA LEU A 51 0.67 -2.42 -1.61
C LEU A 51 -0.21 -3.47 -2.33
N SER A 52 -1.24 -2.99 -3.02
CA SER A 52 -2.09 -3.82 -3.89
C SER A 52 -1.41 -4.16 -5.22
N GLN A 53 -1.97 -5.16 -5.92
CA GLN A 53 -1.52 -5.61 -7.24
C GLN A 53 -0.07 -6.11 -7.22
N ALA A 54 0.30 -6.82 -6.16
CA ALA A 54 1.64 -7.37 -5.97
C ALA A 54 2.11 -8.25 -7.14
N ASP A 55 1.17 -8.93 -7.80
CA ASP A 55 1.36 -9.78 -8.98
C ASP A 55 1.75 -9.03 -10.25
N ARG A 56 1.59 -7.70 -10.28
CA ARG A 56 1.86 -6.86 -11.46
C ARG A 56 3.22 -6.18 -11.43
N VAL A 57 3.99 -6.36 -10.36
CA VAL A 57 5.31 -5.76 -10.21
C VAL A 57 6.31 -6.45 -11.14
N PRO A 58 7.23 -5.71 -11.79
CA PRO A 58 8.26 -6.30 -12.63
C PRO A 58 9.34 -7.01 -11.79
N PRO A 59 9.99 -8.05 -12.32
CA PRO A 59 9.75 -8.65 -13.65
C PRO A 59 8.43 -9.44 -13.68
N PRO A 60 7.72 -9.48 -14.83
CA PRO A 60 6.56 -10.35 -14.96
C PRO A 60 7.00 -11.84 -14.87
N PRO A 61 6.10 -12.74 -14.46
CA PRO A 61 6.38 -14.18 -14.47
C PRO A 61 6.69 -14.70 -15.88
N ASP A 62 7.59 -15.68 -15.97
CA ASP A 62 7.84 -16.40 -17.22
C ASP A 62 6.67 -17.34 -17.55
N ALA A 63 6.52 -17.71 -18.82
CA ALA A 63 5.44 -18.60 -19.28
C ALA A 63 5.49 -20.02 -18.66
N THR A 64 6.61 -20.39 -18.03
CA THR A 64 6.79 -21.66 -17.32
C THR A 64 6.29 -21.61 -15.88
N GLU A 65 6.09 -20.42 -15.32
CA GLU A 65 5.65 -20.25 -13.93
C GLU A 65 4.14 -20.53 -13.82
N PRO A 66 3.70 -21.18 -12.72
CA PRO A 66 2.29 -21.43 -12.51
C PRO A 66 1.50 -20.10 -12.34
N PRO A 67 0.28 -20.02 -12.86
CA PRO A 67 -0.55 -18.82 -12.74
C PRO A 67 -0.78 -18.44 -11.28
N GLY A 68 -0.66 -17.14 -10.99
CA GLY A 68 -0.94 -16.59 -9.66
C GLY A 68 0.20 -16.70 -8.64
N VAL A 69 1.32 -17.33 -8.99
CA VAL A 69 2.50 -17.37 -8.13
C VAL A 69 3.31 -16.08 -8.26
N ILE A 70 3.67 -15.50 -7.11
CA ILE A 70 4.63 -14.40 -7.05
C ILE A 70 6.03 -15.00 -7.17
N THR A 71 6.73 -14.67 -8.25
CA THR A 71 8.08 -15.19 -8.52
C THR A 71 9.12 -14.59 -7.59
N ALA A 72 10.29 -15.23 -7.48
CA ALA A 72 11.41 -14.70 -6.68
C ALA A 72 11.82 -13.28 -7.10
N GLY A 73 11.81 -12.98 -8.40
CA GLY A 73 12.08 -11.64 -8.91
C GLY A 73 11.05 -10.62 -8.44
N GLN A 74 9.77 -10.99 -8.45
CA GLN A 74 8.70 -10.13 -7.93
C GLN A 74 8.79 -9.94 -6.42
N GLN A 75 9.11 -10.99 -5.67
CA GLN A 75 9.32 -10.91 -4.21
C GLN A 75 10.40 -9.89 -3.85
N LEU A 76 11.52 -9.89 -4.57
CA LEU A 76 12.60 -8.90 -4.37
C LEU A 76 12.12 -7.47 -4.68
N SER A 77 11.44 -7.27 -5.81
CA SER A 77 10.87 -5.96 -6.15
C SER A 77 9.85 -5.48 -5.13
N LEU A 78 8.98 -6.37 -4.64
CA LEU A 78 8.01 -6.05 -3.60
C LEU A 78 8.67 -5.68 -2.28
N ALA A 79 9.74 -6.37 -1.88
CA ALA A 79 10.50 -6.01 -0.69
C ALA A 79 11.07 -4.59 -0.78
N VAL A 80 11.63 -4.21 -1.95
CA VAL A 80 12.12 -2.85 -2.20
C VAL A 80 10.97 -1.84 -2.15
N LEU A 81 9.84 -2.12 -2.81
CA LEU A 81 8.69 -1.23 -2.84
C LEU A 81 8.05 -1.05 -1.45
N CYS A 82 7.97 -2.10 -0.63
CA CYS A 82 7.51 -2.02 0.74
C CYS A 82 8.44 -1.15 1.59
N ALA A 83 9.76 -1.32 1.47
CA ALA A 83 10.74 -0.50 2.18
C ALA A 83 10.66 0.98 1.76
N GLN A 84 10.51 1.25 0.45
CA GLN A 84 10.31 2.60 -0.07
C GLN A 84 9.04 3.25 0.46
N ALA A 85 7.91 2.53 0.42
CA ALA A 85 6.64 3.01 0.95
C ALA A 85 6.73 3.27 2.47
N ALA A 86 7.34 2.37 3.23
CA ALA A 86 7.54 2.56 4.67
C ALA A 86 8.38 3.81 5.01
N GLY A 87 9.33 4.18 4.13
CA GLY A 87 10.09 5.43 4.27
C GLY A 87 9.32 6.70 3.89
N GLN A 88 8.28 6.57 3.05
CA GLN A 88 7.45 7.69 2.58
C GLN A 88 6.25 7.96 3.49
N PHE A 89 5.76 6.92 4.16
CA PHE A 89 4.55 6.97 4.97
C PHE A 89 4.84 6.57 6.42
N PRO A 90 4.82 7.51 7.37
CA PRO A 90 4.89 7.20 8.80
C PRO A 90 3.75 6.27 9.22
N SER A 91 4.09 5.14 9.82
CA SER A 91 3.13 4.15 10.32
C SER A 91 3.74 3.34 11.46
N SER A 92 2.88 2.86 12.38
CA SER A 92 3.26 1.88 13.40
C SER A 92 3.21 0.44 12.89
N PHE A 93 2.76 0.22 11.65
CA PHE A 93 2.59 -1.10 11.05
C PHE A 93 3.58 -1.33 9.90
N PRO A 94 3.99 -2.59 9.67
CA PRO A 94 4.75 -2.92 8.47
C PRO A 94 3.88 -2.75 7.21
N VAL A 95 4.50 -2.30 6.13
CA VAL A 95 3.84 -2.26 4.82
C VAL A 95 3.79 -3.68 4.25
N MET A 96 2.59 -4.14 3.89
CA MET A 96 2.37 -5.47 3.32
C MET A 96 1.96 -5.39 1.86
N ALA A 97 2.48 -6.31 1.04
CA ALA A 97 2.06 -6.46 -0.34
C ALA A 97 0.97 -7.53 -0.47
N VAL A 98 -0.08 -7.24 -1.24
CA VAL A 98 -1.21 -8.15 -1.45
C VAL A 98 -1.61 -8.19 -2.92
N SER A 99 -2.23 -9.29 -3.34
CA SER A 99 -2.94 -9.36 -4.62
C SER A 99 -4.33 -9.94 -4.41
N ALA A 100 -5.35 -9.11 -4.63
CA ALA A 100 -6.73 -9.57 -4.68
C ALA A 100 -6.99 -10.52 -5.87
N HIS A 101 -6.20 -10.39 -6.95
CA HIS A 101 -6.36 -11.23 -8.14
C HIS A 101 -5.86 -12.66 -7.89
N THR A 102 -4.72 -12.81 -7.21
CA THR A 102 -4.08 -14.12 -6.98
C THR A 102 -4.31 -14.69 -5.57
N GLY A 103 -4.93 -13.92 -4.68
CA GLY A 103 -5.07 -14.26 -3.26
C GLY A 103 -3.77 -14.12 -2.46
N HIS A 104 -2.71 -13.55 -3.05
CA HIS A 104 -1.44 -13.39 -2.36
C HIS A 104 -1.58 -12.51 -1.10
N ASN A 105 -1.16 -13.06 0.05
CA ASN A 105 -1.26 -12.45 1.38
C ASN A 105 -2.70 -12.05 1.79
N LEU A 106 -3.70 -12.79 1.31
CA LEU A 106 -5.10 -12.65 1.71
C LEU A 106 -5.62 -14.01 2.23
N PRO A 107 -6.59 -14.01 3.16
CA PRO A 107 -7.16 -15.22 3.75
C PRO A 107 -8.04 -16.02 2.79
#